data_AF-A0A1L7AEE2-F1
#
_entry.id   AF-A0A1L7AEE2-F1
#
_cell.length_a   1.000
_cell.length_b   1.000
_cell.length_c   1.000
_cell.angle_alpha   90.00
_cell.angle_beta   90.00
_cell.angle_gamma   90.00
#
_symmetry.space_group_name_H-M   'P 1'
#
loop_
_entity.id
_entity.type
_entity.pdbx_description
1 polymer ?
#
loop_
_entity_poly.entity_id
_entity_poly.type
_entity_poly.pdbx_seq_one_letter_code
_entity_poly.pdbx_strand_id
1 'polypeptide(L)'
;MAKRVVAAAQSGDMRAAEIVMKRIMPERRGAVVEFEMPKLETVDDAVEAMARISAGVTNGELTTAEAADLAGVVETWRKTLETADIARRLEALEASRTVN
;
A
#
# COMPACT_ATOMS: atom_id res chain seq x y z
N MET A 1 30.72 13.16 -4.18
CA MET A 1 30.62 12.03 -3.24
C MET A 1 30.54 10.68 -3.97
N ALA A 2 29.57 10.48 -4.87
CA ALA A 2 29.39 9.22 -5.62
C ALA A 2 30.66 8.65 -6.28
N LYS A 3 31.40 9.44 -7.07
CA LYS A 3 32.66 8.98 -7.72
C LYS A 3 33.71 8.45 -6.73
N ARG A 4 33.79 9.05 -5.53
CA ARG A 4 34.72 8.61 -4.49
C ARG A 4 34.28 7.29 -3.85
N VAL A 5 32.98 7.11 -3.63
CA VAL A 5 32.42 5.84 -3.12
C VAL A 5 32.63 4.71 -4.13
N VAL A 6 32.45 4.98 -5.43
CA VAL A 6 32.73 3.99 -6.48
C VAL A 6 34.21 3.62 -6.54
N ALA A 7 35.11 4.61 -6.46
CA ALA A 7 36.56 4.34 -6.42
C ALA A 7 36.96 3.51 -5.20
N ALA A 8 36.41 3.81 -4.02
CA ALA A 8 36.65 3.04 -2.80
C ALA A 8 36.16 1.59 -2.93
N ALA A 9 34.97 1.38 -3.52
CA ALA A 9 34.45 0.05 -3.81
C ALA A 9 35.36 -0.73 -4.77
N GLN A 10 35.85 -0.07 -5.83
CA GLN A 10 36.79 -0.66 -6.78
C GLN A 10 38.15 -0.99 -6.15
N SER A 11 38.57 -0.27 -5.11
CA SER A 11 39.79 -0.57 -4.34
C SER A 11 39.59 -1.64 -3.24
N GLY A 12 38.40 -2.27 -3.16
CA GLY A 12 38.13 -3.38 -2.23
C GLY A 12 37.47 -2.97 -0.90
N ASP A 13 36.99 -1.74 -0.75
CA ASP A 13 36.18 -1.35 0.40
C ASP A 13 34.79 -1.98 0.29
N MET A 14 34.55 -3.04 1.07
CA MET A 14 33.29 -3.80 1.07
C MET A 14 32.10 -2.96 1.55
N ARG A 15 32.32 -1.94 2.40
CA ARG A 15 31.25 -1.04 2.84
C ARG A 15 30.85 -0.11 1.70
N ALA A 16 31.82 0.41 0.95
CA ALA A 16 31.54 1.17 -0.26
C ALA A 16 30.86 0.31 -1.33
N ALA A 17 31.28 -0.94 -1.49
CA ALA A 17 30.64 -1.91 -2.39
C ALA A 17 29.18 -2.19 -2.00
N GLU A 18 28.89 -2.40 -0.71
CA GLU A 18 27.52 -2.59 -0.21
C GLU A 18 26.61 -1.38 -0.56
N ILE A 19 27.11 -0.15 -0.38
CA ILE A 19 26.37 1.07 -0.71
C ILE A 19 26.06 1.14 -2.21
N VAL A 20 27.05 0.83 -3.06
CA VAL A 20 26.86 0.77 -4.52
C VAL A 20 25.87 -0.32 -4.91
N MET A 21 25.97 -1.51 -4.30
CA MET A 21 25.08 -2.64 -4.55
C MET A 21 23.64 -2.34 -4.15
N LYS A 22 23.40 -1.71 -2.98
CA LYS A 22 22.06 -1.27 -2.57
C LYS A 22 21.43 -0.25 -3.52
N ARG A 23 22.23 0.43 -4.36
CA ARG A 23 21.72 1.36 -5.37
C ARG A 23 21.42 0.67 -6.70
N ILE A 24 22.24 -0.31 -7.10
CA ILE A 24 22.09 -1.08 -8.35
C ILE A 24 21.00 -2.14 -8.21
N MET A 25 21.01 -2.86 -7.09
CA MET A 25 20.05 -3.89 -6.71
C MET A 25 19.45 -3.49 -5.37
N PRO A 26 18.57 -2.48 -5.35
CA PRO A 26 17.85 -2.14 -4.13
C PRO A 26 17.06 -3.36 -3.67
N GLU A 27 16.98 -3.56 -2.36
CA GLU A 27 15.92 -4.39 -1.78
C GLU A 27 14.61 -3.94 -2.43
N ARG A 28 13.86 -4.89 -3.02
CA ARG A 28 12.61 -4.60 -3.73
C ARG A 28 11.59 -4.02 -2.75
N ARG A 29 11.67 -2.70 -2.51
CA ARG A 29 10.66 -1.94 -1.79
C ARG A 29 9.54 -1.65 -2.79
N GLY A 30 8.44 -2.39 -2.67
CA GLY A 30 7.28 -2.26 -3.57
C GLY A 30 7.44 -3.03 -4.88
N ALA A 31 7.81 -4.31 -4.82
CA ALA A 31 7.60 -5.17 -5.99
C ALA A 31 6.11 -5.11 -6.38
N VAL A 32 5.82 -5.01 -7.68
CA VAL A 32 4.45 -5.20 -8.15
C VAL A 32 4.05 -6.62 -7.80
N VAL A 33 3.08 -6.74 -6.90
CA VAL A 33 2.53 -8.03 -6.52
C VAL A 33 1.44 -8.36 -7.54
N GLU A 34 1.60 -9.48 -8.24
CA GLU A 34 0.53 -10.05 -9.05
C GLU A 34 -0.50 -10.68 -8.10
N PHE A 35 -1.40 -9.84 -7.60
CA PHE A 35 -2.45 -10.25 -6.69
C PHE A 35 -3.79 -9.67 -7.13
N GLU A 36 -4.72 -10.54 -7.47
CA GLU A 36 -6.06 -10.15 -7.90
C GLU A 36 -6.91 -9.75 -6.69
N MET A 37 -7.17 -8.46 -6.58
CA MET A 37 -8.08 -7.87 -5.60
C MET A 37 -9.51 -7.83 -6.16
N PRO A 38 -10.53 -8.09 -5.33
CA PRO A 38 -11.91 -7.81 -5.71
C PRO A 38 -12.10 -6.30 -5.94
N LYS A 39 -13.11 -5.95 -6.72
CA LYS A 39 -13.49 -4.54 -6.90
C LYS A 39 -14.02 -3.99 -5.58
N LEU A 40 -13.70 -2.73 -5.29
CA LEU A 40 -14.17 -2.02 -4.12
C LEU A 40 -15.18 -0.95 -4.57
N GLU A 41 -16.47 -1.25 -4.42
CA GLU A 41 -17.60 -0.38 -4.75
C GLU A 41 -18.48 -0.11 -3.52
N THR A 42 -18.62 -1.10 -2.63
CA THR A 42 -19.42 -1.07 -1.42
C THR A 42 -18.58 -1.36 -0.17
N VAL A 43 -19.09 -0.99 1.01
CA VAL A 43 -18.41 -1.25 2.29
C VAL A 43 -18.19 -2.76 2.51
N ASP A 44 -19.12 -3.59 2.05
CA ASP A 44 -19.04 -5.05 2.18
C ASP A 44 -17.88 -5.64 1.36
N ASP A 45 -17.51 -5.00 0.25
CA ASP A 45 -16.39 -5.42 -0.59
C ASP A 45 -15.04 -5.30 0.14
N ALA A 46 -14.94 -4.41 1.13
CA ALA A 46 -13.73 -4.32 1.96
C ALA A 46 -13.53 -5.60 2.79
N VAL A 47 -14.62 -6.23 3.23
CA VAL A 47 -14.55 -7.51 3.95
C VAL A 47 -14.10 -8.62 3.01
N GLU A 48 -14.65 -8.68 1.80
CA GLU A 48 -14.23 -9.66 0.78
C GLU A 48 -12.76 -9.47 0.40
N ALA A 49 -12.31 -8.24 0.22
CA ALA A 49 -10.91 -7.92 -0.05
C ALA A 49 -9.98 -8.41 1.07
N MET A 50 -10.34 -8.17 2.33
CA MET A 50 -9.56 -8.64 3.47
C MET A 50 -9.54 -10.16 3.59
N ALA A 51 -10.64 -10.85 3.26
CA ALA A 51 -10.68 -12.30 3.20
C ALA A 51 -9.76 -12.83 2.10
N ARG A 52 -9.77 -12.22 0.91
CA ARG A 52 -8.89 -12.58 -0.20
C ARG A 52 -7.41 -12.37 0.14
N ILE A 53 -7.06 -11.24 0.76
CA ILE A 53 -5.69 -10.96 1.25
C ILE A 53 -5.25 -12.04 2.25
N SER A 54 -6.11 -12.38 3.21
CA SER A 54 -5.81 -13.40 4.23
C SER A 54 -5.57 -14.78 3.60
N ALA A 55 -6.37 -15.16 2.60
CA ALA A 55 -6.17 -16.37 1.82
C ALA A 55 -4.86 -16.34 1.03
N GLY A 56 -4.53 -15.19 0.42
CA GLY A 56 -3.27 -14.99 -0.31
C GLY A 56 -2.03 -15.24 0.55
N VAL A 57 -2.04 -14.77 1.81
CA VAL A 57 -0.97 -15.06 2.76
C VAL A 57 -0.90 -16.55 3.09
N THR A 58 -2.05 -17.18 3.35
CA THR A 58 -2.12 -18.59 3.74
C THR A 58 -1.65 -19.53 2.62
N ASN A 59 -1.93 -19.16 1.36
CA ASN A 59 -1.54 -19.92 0.18
C ASN A 59 -0.10 -19.62 -0.29
N GLY A 60 0.57 -18.65 0.33
CA GLY A 60 1.92 -18.23 -0.06
C GLY A 60 1.99 -17.36 -1.33
N GLU A 61 0.84 -16.84 -1.80
CA GLU A 61 0.78 -15.85 -2.89
C GLU A 61 1.27 -14.47 -2.43
N LEU A 62 1.11 -14.17 -1.14
CA LEU A 62 1.53 -12.93 -0.50
C LEU A 62 2.47 -13.21 0.67
N THR A 63 3.47 -12.35 0.83
CA THR A 63 4.14 -12.19 2.12
C THR A 63 3.26 -11.42 3.10
N THR A 64 3.54 -11.57 4.40
CA THR A 64 2.85 -10.79 5.44
C THR A 64 3.06 -9.28 5.31
N ALA A 65 4.20 -8.85 4.76
CA ALA A 65 4.49 -7.45 4.48
C ALA A 65 3.62 -6.91 3.34
N GLU A 66 3.54 -7.63 2.21
CA GLU A 66 2.68 -7.24 1.08
C GLU A 66 1.20 -7.22 1.46
N ALA A 67 0.76 -8.18 2.26
CA ALA A 67 -0.61 -8.21 2.78
C ALA A 67 -0.92 -7.01 3.68
N ALA A 68 0.04 -6.57 4.51
CA ALA A 68 -0.13 -5.36 5.33
C ALA A 68 -0.23 -4.10 4.46
N ASP A 69 0.58 -4.00 3.41
CA ASP A 69 0.52 -2.89 2.45
C ASP A 69 -0.83 -2.85 1.73
N LEU A 70 -1.33 -4.00 1.24
CA LEU A 70 -2.64 -4.12 0.59
C LEU A 70 -3.80 -3.80 1.55
N ALA A 71 -3.74 -4.29 2.79
CA ALA A 71 -4.74 -3.99 3.81
C ALA A 71 -4.79 -2.48 4.11
N GLY A 72 -3.65 -1.79 4.07
CA GLY A 72 -3.58 -0.33 4.18
C GLY A 72 -4.32 0.40 3.06
N VAL A 73 -4.26 -0.12 1.83
CA VAL A 73 -5.03 0.40 0.70
C VAL A 73 -6.54 0.21 0.91
N VAL A 74 -6.96 -0.97 1.34
CA VAL A 74 -8.38 -1.27 1.64
C VAL A 74 -8.92 -0.35 2.73
N GLU A 75 -8.16 -0.16 3.81
CA GLU A 75 -8.60 0.72 4.91
C GLU A 75 -8.69 2.19 4.47
N THR A 76 -7.74 2.64 3.64
CA THR A 76 -7.79 4.01 3.11
C THR A 76 -9.01 4.21 2.23
N TRP A 77 -9.31 3.24 1.35
CA TRP A 77 -10.51 3.27 0.52
C TRP A 77 -11.80 3.28 1.37
N ARG A 78 -11.88 2.42 2.39
CA ARG A 78 -13.03 2.36 3.31
C ARG A 78 -13.28 3.70 3.99
N LYS A 79 -12.22 4.34 4.50
CA LYS A 79 -12.30 5.69 5.11
C LYS A 79 -12.78 6.75 4.13
N THR A 80 -12.29 6.71 2.88
CA THR A 80 -12.73 7.65 1.84
C THR A 80 -14.23 7.50 1.56
N LEU A 81 -14.72 6.27 1.42
CA LEU A 81 -16.15 6.00 1.18
C LEU A 81 -17.03 6.47 2.35
N GLU A 82 -16.65 6.11 3.58
CA GLU A 82 -17.38 6.51 4.79
C GLU A 82 -17.41 8.03 4.96
N THR A 83 -16.28 8.71 4.73
CA THR A 83 -16.21 10.18 4.79
C THR A 83 -17.14 10.82 3.76
N ALA A 84 -17.16 10.30 2.53
CA ALA A 84 -18.04 10.79 1.48
C ALA A 84 -19.53 10.54 1.78
N ASP A 85 -19.87 9.41 2.39
CA ASP A 85 -21.25 9.12 2.82
C ASP A 85 -21.71 10.06 3.94
N ILE A 86 -20.88 10.24 4.96
CA ILE A 86 -21.18 11.14 6.09
C ILE A 86 -21.37 12.58 5.58
N ALA A 87 -20.50 13.06 4.70
CA ALA A 87 -20.61 14.40 4.12
C ALA A 87 -21.95 14.59 3.37
N ARG A 88 -22.33 13.64 2.51
CA ARG A 88 -23.61 13.67 1.79
C ARG A 88 -24.81 13.68 2.73
N ARG A 89 -24.78 12.86 3.78
CA ARG A 89 -25.86 12.79 4.78
C ARG A 89 -25.96 14.07 5.60
N LEU A 90 -24.82 14.69 5.92
CA LEU A 90 -24.78 15.97 6.62
C LEU A 90 -25.39 17.09 5.76
N GLU A 91 -25.00 17.19 4.50
CA GLU A 91 -25.57 18.17 3.55
C GLU A 91 -27.09 18.03 3.42
N ALA A 92 -27.60 16.80 3.32
CA ALA A 92 -29.03 16.53 3.25
C ALA A 92 -29.78 17.00 4.52
N LEU A 93 -29.18 16.78 5.70
CA LEU A 93 -29.75 17.22 6.96
C LEU A 93 -29.72 18.75 7.08
N GLU A 94 -28.63 19.40 6.69
CA GLU A 94 -28.50 20.86 6.70
C GLU A 94 -29.50 21.53 5.73
N ALA A 95 -29.69 20.96 4.54
CA ALA A 95 -30.71 21.40 3.59
C ALA A 95 -32.13 21.25 4.15
N SER A 96 -32.44 20.13 4.83
CA SER A 96 -33.76 19.93 5.44
C SER A 96 -34.06 20.90 6.59
N ARG A 97 -33.02 21.34 7.31
CA ARG A 97 -33.14 22.22 8.47
C ARG A 97 -33.18 23.71 8.11
N THR A 98 -32.73 24.07 6.92
CA THR A 98 -32.79 25.45 6.41
C THR A 98 -34.10 25.78 5.71
N VAL A 99 -34.91 24.77 5.38
CA VAL A 99 -36.21 24.92 4.70
C VAL A 99 -37.39 25.00 5.69
N ASN A 100 -37.14 24.89 7.00
CA ASN A 100 -38.15 24.94 8.08
C ASN A 100 -37.84 26.09 9.04
#